data_AF-A0AAW2M5U4-F1
#
_entry.id   AF-A0AAW2M5U4-F1
#
_cell.length_a   1.000
_cell.length_b   1.000
_cell.length_c   1.000
_cell.angle_alpha   90.00
_cell.angle_beta   90.00
_cell.angle_gamma   90.00
#
_symmetry.space_group_name_H-M   'P 1'
#
loop_
_entity.id
_entity.type
_entity.pdbx_description
1 polymer ?
#
loop_
_entity_poly.entity_id
_entity_poly.type
_entity_poly.pdbx_seq_one_letter_code
_entity_poly.pdbx_strand_id
1 'polypeptide(L)'
;MPCGRIIVFGGSIAGLHSPSQLFLLDPSEDKPSWRTLNVPGQPPKFAWGHSTCIVGGTRVLVLGGHTGEEWILNELHELCLASRQDSDS
;
A
#
# COMPACT_ATOMS: atom_id res chain seq x y z
N MET A 1 4.73 13.98 -3.36
CA MET A 1 4.31 12.98 -4.38
C MET A 1 2.81 12.77 -4.27
N PRO A 2 2.04 12.82 -5.36
CA PRO A 2 2.38 12.16 -6.63
C PRO A 2 2.72 13.14 -7.74
N CYS A 3 3.96 13.05 -8.24
CA CYS A 3 4.41 13.71 -9.45
C CYS A 3 3.83 12.98 -10.69
N GLY A 4 2.51 12.76 -10.73
CA GLY A 4 1.85 11.91 -11.72
C GLY A 4 1.97 10.39 -11.48
N ARG A 5 2.70 9.96 -10.44
CA ARG A 5 2.87 8.54 -10.08
C ARG A 5 1.60 7.93 -9.45
N ILE A 6 1.29 6.68 -9.81
CA ILE A 6 0.11 5.94 -9.34
C ILE A 6 0.57 4.91 -8.30
N ILE A 7 -0.08 4.90 -7.13
CA ILE A 7 0.17 3.92 -6.08
C ILE A 7 -1.13 3.12 -5.84
N VAL A 8 -1.00 1.80 -5.76
CA VAL A 8 -2.09 0.88 -5.45
C VAL A 8 -1.67 0.02 -4.27
N PHE A 9 -2.57 -0.17 -3.31
CA PHE A 9 -2.39 -1.13 -2.22
C PHE A 9 -3.45 -2.22 -2.33
N GLY A 10 -3.04 -3.47 -2.15
CA GLY A 10 -4.00 -4.56 -2.02
C GLY A 10 -4.50 -5.14 -3.34
N GLY A 11 -5.62 -5.85 -3.25
CA GLY A 11 -6.33 -6.44 -4.38
C GLY A 11 -6.98 -7.77 -4.01
N SER A 12 -7.98 -8.18 -4.79
CA SER A 12 -8.64 -9.47 -4.64
C SER A 12 -8.24 -10.38 -5.80
N ILE A 13 -7.53 -11.47 -5.52
CA ILE A 13 -7.33 -12.57 -6.48
C ILE A 13 -8.30 -13.69 -6.10
N ALA A 14 -8.86 -14.40 -7.07
CA ALA A 14 -9.76 -15.53 -6.78
C ALA A 14 -9.08 -16.53 -5.81
N GLY A 15 -9.76 -16.87 -4.71
CA GLY A 15 -9.21 -17.66 -3.59
C GLY A 15 -8.94 -16.82 -2.34
N LEU A 16 -8.21 -17.38 -1.36
CA LEU A 16 -7.85 -16.72 -0.09
C LEU A 16 -6.56 -15.86 -0.19
N HIS A 17 -6.09 -15.58 -1.40
CA HIS A 17 -4.85 -14.84 -1.62
C HIS A 17 -5.15 -13.38 -1.97
N SER A 18 -5.16 -12.50 -0.97
CA SER A 18 -5.22 -11.05 -1.16
C SER A 18 -3.86 -10.44 -0.80
N PRO A 19 -3.07 -9.91 -1.76
CA PRO A 19 -1.74 -9.41 -1.48
C PRO A 19 -1.78 -8.12 -0.66
N SER A 20 -1.21 -8.10 0.55
CA SER A 20 -1.04 -6.88 1.34
C SER A 20 0.23 -6.11 0.94
N GLN A 21 0.26 -5.65 -0.31
CA GLN A 21 1.46 -5.10 -0.94
C GLN A 21 1.17 -3.77 -1.65
N LEU A 22 2.19 -2.90 -1.72
CA LEU A 22 2.15 -1.67 -2.50
C LEU A 22 2.73 -1.88 -3.90
N PHE A 23 2.02 -1.37 -4.88
CA PHE A 23 2.44 -1.29 -6.26
C PHE A 23 2.55 0.16 -6.69
N LEU A 24 3.58 0.47 -7.46
CA LEU A 24 3.85 1.79 -8.01
C LEU A 24 3.94 1.68 -9.52
N LEU A 25 3.32 2.63 -10.22
CA LEU A 25 3.47 2.84 -11.65
C LEU A 25 3.85 4.30 -11.88
N ASP A 26 4.82 4.53 -12.75
CA ASP A 26 5.12 5.86 -13.26
C ASP A 26 4.67 5.94 -14.72
N PRO A 27 3.57 6.64 -15.00
CA PRO A 27 3.07 6.79 -16.37
C PRO A 27 3.98 7.62 -17.28
N SER A 28 4.97 8.34 -16.72
CA SER A 28 5.91 9.16 -17.49
C SER A 28 7.11 8.38 -18.03
N GLU A 29 7.30 7.14 -17.59
CA GLU A 29 8.33 6.25 -18.15
C GLU A 29 7.98 5.87 -19.59
N ASP A 30 8.98 5.76 -20.48
CA ASP A 30 8.79 5.35 -21.90
C ASP A 30 8.08 3.99 -22.02
N LYS A 31 8.39 3.09 -21.08
CA LYS A 31 7.70 1.81 -20.91
C LYS A 31 7.22 1.66 -19.47
N PRO A 32 6.01 2.15 -19.13
CA PRO A 32 5.49 2.09 -17.77
C PRO A 32 5.42 0.65 -17.29
N SER A 33 6.00 0.40 -16.11
CA SER A 33 6.01 -0.92 -15.49
C SER A 33 5.60 -0.85 -14.03
N TRP A 34 4.84 -1.87 -13.61
CA TRP A 34 4.47 -2.01 -12.20
C TRP A 34 5.67 -2.50 -11.40
N ARG A 35 5.97 -1.78 -10.31
CA ARG A 35 6.99 -2.18 -9.34
C ARG A 35 6.39 -2.34 -7.96
N THR A 36 6.83 -3.38 -7.26
CA THR A 36 6.54 -3.57 -5.84
C THR A 36 7.32 -2.53 -5.02
N LEU A 37 6.68 -1.95 -4.01
CA LEU A 37 7.35 -1.16 -2.99
C LEU A 37 7.40 -1.94 -1.67
N ASN A 38 8.62 -2.17 -1.18
CA ASN A 38 8.84 -2.64 0.19
C ASN A 38 9.07 -1.42 1.08
N VAL A 39 8.10 -1.15 1.96
CA VAL A 39 8.09 0.03 2.82
C VAL A 39 8.01 -0.35 4.28
N PRO A 40 8.60 0.46 5.20
CA PRO A 40 8.38 0.29 6.63
C PRO A 40 6.90 0.49 6.99
N GLY A 41 6.43 -0.27 7.98
CA GLY A 41 5.06 -0.18 8.50
C GLY A 41 4.52 -1.54 8.91
N GLN A 42 3.25 -1.57 9.31
CA GLN A 42 2.54 -2.81 9.63
C GLN A 42 1.34 -2.94 8.68
N PRO A 43 1.52 -3.52 7.48
CA PRO A 43 0.40 -3.77 6.58
C PRO A 43 -0.60 -4.74 7.23
N PRO A 44 -1.90 -4.64 6.90
CA PRO A 44 -2.88 -5.63 7.34
C PRO A 44 -2.52 -7.02 6.84
N LYS A 45 -2.95 -8.06 7.55
CA LYS A 45 -2.68 -9.45 7.16
C LYS A 45 -3.36 -9.80 5.83
N PHE A 46 -4.48 -9.15 5.51
CA PHE A 46 -5.21 -9.33 4.27
C PHE A 46 -5.65 -7.96 3.71
N ALA A 47 -5.71 -7.82 2.39
CA ALA A 47 -6.10 -6.55 1.76
C ALA A 47 -7.43 -6.71 1.02
N TRP A 48 -8.49 -7.08 1.76
CA TRP A 48 -9.85 -7.22 1.25
C TRP A 48 -10.79 -6.22 1.93
N GLY A 49 -11.71 -5.65 1.15
CA GLY A 49 -12.69 -4.67 1.66
C GLY A 49 -12.06 -3.42 2.28
N HIS A 50 -10.81 -3.10 1.96
CA HIS A 50 -10.08 -1.98 2.53
C HIS A 50 -10.27 -0.69 1.73
N SER A 51 -10.05 0.44 2.40
CA SER A 51 -9.89 1.74 1.75
C SER A 51 -8.46 2.23 1.94
N THR A 52 -7.91 2.92 0.95
CA THR A 52 -6.56 3.49 1.02
C THR A 52 -6.52 4.96 0.63
N CYS A 53 -5.63 5.71 1.27
CA CYS A 53 -5.32 7.08 0.86
C CYS A 53 -3.84 7.42 1.11
N ILE A 54 -3.36 8.45 0.40
CA ILE A 54 -2.02 9.02 0.62
C ILE A 54 -2.16 10.29 1.43
N VAL A 55 -1.39 10.40 2.52
CA VAL A 55 -1.37 11.58 3.39
C VAL A 55 0.01 12.22 3.39
N GLY A 56 0.06 13.54 3.17
CA GLY A 56 1.30 14.32 3.16
C GLY A 56 2.31 13.89 2.07
N GLY A 57 1.88 13.09 1.10
CA GLY A 57 2.72 12.56 0.02
C GLY A 57 3.84 11.60 0.46
N THR A 58 3.82 11.16 1.72
CA THR A 58 4.88 10.35 2.34
C THR A 58 4.35 9.13 3.08
N ARG A 59 3.04 9.03 3.28
CA ARG A 59 2.40 7.95 4.04
C ARG A 59 1.21 7.39 3.26
N VAL A 60 1.05 6.07 3.29
CA VAL A 60 -0.16 5.37 2.85
C VAL A 60 -0.92 4.93 4.09
N LEU A 61 -2.18 5.32 4.18
CA LEU A 61 -3.10 4.83 5.21
C LEU A 61 -3.99 3.75 4.59
N VAL A 62 -4.20 2.66 5.32
CA VAL A 62 -5.08 1.56 4.96
C VAL A 62 -6.07 1.36 6.10
N LEU A 63 -7.36 1.52 5.82
CA LEU A 63 -8.44 1.25 6.77
C LEU A 63 -9.09 -0.10 6.43
N GLY A 64 -9.21 -0.98 7.43
CA GLY A 64 -9.70 -2.35 7.28
C GLY A 64 -8.59 -3.34 6.93
N GLY A 65 -8.94 -4.47 6.30
CA GLY A 65 -7.98 -5.52 5.92
C GLY A 65 -7.94 -6.76 6.82
N HIS A 66 -9.09 -7.17 7.35
CA HIS A 66 -9.19 -8.39 8.16
C HIS A 66 -9.84 -9.54 7.37
N THR A 67 -9.47 -10.80 7.65
CA THR A 67 -10.26 -11.96 7.22
C THR A 67 -10.76 -12.76 8.42
N GLY A 68 -12.05 -13.08 8.37
CA GLY A 68 -12.82 -13.80 9.36
C GLY A 68 -14.29 -13.42 9.15
N GLU A 69 -15.25 -14.16 9.73
CA GLU A 69 -16.69 -13.91 9.59
C GLU A 69 -17.14 -12.51 10.04
N GLU A 70 -16.25 -11.75 10.69
CA GLU A 70 -16.49 -10.41 11.22
C GLU A 70 -15.77 -9.34 10.37
N TRP A 71 -16.57 -8.53 9.67
CA TRP A 71 -16.14 -7.39 8.86
C TRP A 71 -15.68 -6.19 9.70
N ILE A 72 -14.71 -6.39 10.59
CA ILE A 72 -14.23 -5.31 11.46
C ILE A 72 -13.33 -4.38 10.63
N LEU A 73 -13.92 -3.28 10.13
CA LEU A 73 -13.24 -2.22 9.37
C LEU A 73 -12.63 -1.12 10.27
N ASN A 74 -12.33 -1.45 11.53
CA ASN A 74 -11.91 -0.46 12.54
C ASN A 74 -10.38 -0.37 12.72
N GLU A 75 -9.62 -1.19 11.99
CA GLU A 75 -8.15 -1.18 12.05
C GLU A 75 -7.57 -0.18 11.04
N LEU A 76 -6.63 0.64 11.49
CA LEU A 76 -5.89 1.60 10.66
C LEU A 76 -4.41 1.21 10.62
N HIS A 77 -3.90 1.01 9.41
CA HIS A 77 -2.51 0.68 9.15
C HIS A 77 -1.82 1.83 8.43
N GLU A 78 -0.58 2.14 8.83
CA GLU A 78 0.25 3.17 8.21
C GLU A 78 1.49 2.53 7.58
N LEU A 79 1.77 2.92 6.32
CA LEU A 79 2.96 2.51 5.56
C LEU A 79 3.74 3.76 5.12
N CYS A 80 5.05 3.76 5.31
CA CYS A 80 5.91 4.92 5.04
C CYS A 80 6.54 4.86 3.65
N LEU A 81 6.17 5.79 2.75
CA LEU A 81 6.77 5.93 1.42
C LEU A 81 8.13 6.66 1.45
N ALA A 82 8.43 7.38 2.53
CA ALA A 82 9.74 7.98 2.70
C ALA A 82 10.75 6.87 3.06
N SER A 83 11.77 6.70 2.24
CA SER A 83 12.95 5.95 2.69
C SER A 83 13.48 6.63 3.94
N ARG A 84 13.84 5.86 4.99
CA ARG A 84 14.88 6.35 5.89
C ARG A 84 16.08 6.66 5.00
N GLN A 85 16.44 7.93 4.87
CA GLN A 85 17.84 8.24 4.61
C GLN A 85 18.52 7.78 5.89
N ASP A 86 19.12 6.59 5.83
CA ASP A 86 20.13 6.23 6.81
C ASP A 86 21.15 7.36 6.76
N SER A 87 21.10 8.19 7.79
CA SER A 87 21.97 9.33 7.96
C SER A 87 23.34 8.73 8.23
N ASP A 88 24.28 8.97 7.33
CA ASP A 88 25.73 8.80 7.42
C ASP A 88 26.27 7.90 8.54
N SER A 89 26.94 6.81 8.13
CA SER A 89 28.05 6.22 8.87
C SER A 89 29.29 6.23 7.97
#